data_AF-A0A1W9LGT4-F1
#
_entry.id   AF-A0A1W9LGT4-F1
#
_cell.length_a   1.000
_cell.length_b   1.000
_cell.length_c   1.000
_cell.angle_alpha   90.00
_cell.angle_beta   90.00
_cell.angle_gamma   90.00
#
_symmetry.space_group_name_H-M   'P 1'
#
loop_
_entity.id
_entity.type
_entity.pdbx_description
1 polymer ?
#
loop_
_entity_poly.entity_id
_entity_poly.type
_entity_poly.pdbx_seq_one_letter_code
_entity_poly.pdbx_strand_id
1 'polypeptide(L)' 'MNYRLILILTLAGLAVLFMIQNIAVVEIRFLFWSIQMSRALLMFFLVVIGIIIGWFLHSFFKHRTGKTI' A
#
# COMPACT_ATOMS: atom_id res chain seq x y z
N MET A 1 -7.37 -27.64 23.36
CA MET A 1 -7.56 -26.19 23.17
C MET A 1 -7.11 -25.83 21.77
N ASN A 2 -8.02 -25.32 20.92
CA ASN A 2 -7.75 -25.12 19.50
C ASN A 2 -6.76 -23.98 19.29
N TYR A 3 -5.46 -24.31 19.35
CA TYR A 3 -4.34 -23.41 19.08
C TYR A 3 -4.51 -22.62 17.77
N ARG A 4 -5.18 -23.21 16.77
CA ARG A 4 -5.59 -22.52 15.54
C ARG A 4 -6.53 -21.33 15.81
N LEU A 5 -7.53 -21.50 16.67
CA LEU A 5 -8.47 -20.43 17.04
C LEU A 5 -7.78 -19.33 17.86
N ILE A 6 -6.90 -19.71 18.79
CA ILE A 6 -6.12 -18.74 19.58
C ILE A 6 -5.23 -17.91 18.65
N LEU A 7 -4.53 -18.55 17.72
CA LEU A 7 -3.64 -17.86 16.77
C LEU A 7 -4.42 -16.91 15.86
N ILE A 8 -5.60 -17.32 15.36
CA ILE A 8 -6.49 -16.46 14.57
C ILE A 8 -6.99 -15.26 15.40
N LEU A 9 -7.42 -15.47 16.65
CA LEU A 9 -7.86 -14.40 17.55
C LEU A 9 -6.73 -13.41 17.85
N THR A 10 -5.52 -13.91 18.10
CA THR A 10 -4.34 -13.08 18.36
C THR A 10 -3.97 -12.25 17.13
N LEU A 11 -3.95 -12.86 15.93
CA LEU A 11 -3.67 -12.15 14.69
C LEU A 11 -4.76 -11.11 14.37
N ALA A 12 -6.04 -11.44 14.58
CA ALA A 12 -7.14 -10.51 14.39
C ALA A 12 -7.05 -9.31 15.35
N GLY A 13 -6.74 -9.56 16.63
CA GLY A 13 -6.51 -8.50 17.62
C GLY A 13 -5.33 -7.60 17.24
N LEU A 14 -4.22 -8.20 16.80
CA LEU A 14 -3.06 -7.44 16.30
C LEU A 14 -3.38 -6.62 15.06
N ALA A 15 -4.19 -7.14 14.13
CA ALA A 15 -4.61 -6.40 12.94
C ALA A 15 -5.51 -5.19 13.28
N VAL A 16 -6.42 -5.35 14.24
CA VAL A 16 -7.27 -4.26 14.73
C VAL A 16 -6.42 -3.21 15.46
N LEU A 17 -5.50 -3.63 16.32
CA LEU A 17 -4.56 -2.73 17.01
C LEU A 17 -3.64 -2.02 16.01
N PHE A 18 -3.19 -2.71 14.97
CA PHE A 18 -2.40 -2.12 13.88
C PHE A 18 -3.22 -1.06 13.14
N MET A 19 -4.48 -1.35 12.78
CA MET A 19 -5.36 -0.36 12.16
C MET A 19 -5.57 0.86 13.06
N ILE A 20 -5.91 0.66 14.34
CA ILE A 20 -6.16 1.75 15.29
C ILE A 20 -4.90 2.58 15.56
N GLN A 21 -3.73 1.95 15.70
CA GLN A 21 -2.48 2.69 15.87
C GLN A 21 -2.07 3.43 14.59
N ASN A 22 -2.44 2.91 13.42
CA ASN A 22 -2.17 3.53 12.12
C ASN A 22 -3.35 4.38 11.60
N ILE A 23 -4.35 4.68 12.45
CA ILE A 23 -5.46 5.62 12.15
C ILE A 23 -4.97 7.07 12.04
N ALA A 24 -3.68 7.34 12.19
CA ALA A 24 -3.12 8.67 12.03
C ALA A 24 -3.64 9.29 10.71
N VAL A 25 -4.54 10.26 10.83
CA VAL A 25 -5.14 10.90 9.66
C VAL A 25 -4.06 11.84 9.12
N VAL A 26 -3.75 11.72 7.83
CA VAL A 26 -2.94 12.73 7.13
C VAL A 26 -3.91 13.60 6.37
N GLU A 27 -3.84 14.88 6.66
CA GLU A 27 -4.44 15.90 5.83
C GLU A 27 -3.47 16.19 4.68
N ILE A 28 -3.83 15.75 3.48
CA ILE A 28 -3.16 16.21 2.27
C ILE A 28 -3.86 17.50 1.86
N ARG A 29 -3.18 18.63 2.03
CA ARG A 29 -3.63 19.92 1.51
C ARG A 29 -2.89 20.23 0.22
N PHE A 30 -3.62 20.29 -0.89
CA PHE A 30 -3.09 20.63 -2.21
C PHE A 30 -3.77 21.89 -2.73
N LEU A 31 -3.03 23.00 -2.79
CA LEU A 31 -3.49 24.36 -3.14
C LEU A 31 -4.78 24.79 -2.40
N PHE A 32 -5.96 24.45 -2.92
CA PHE A 32 -7.28 24.80 -2.38
C PHE A 32 -8.11 23.60 -1.89
N TRP A 33 -7.57 22.40 -1.97
CA TRP A 33 -8.28 21.16 -1.66
C TRP A 33 -7.60 20.43 -0.51
N SER A 34 -8.39 20.05 0.49
CA SER A 34 -7.94 19.20 1.60
C SER A 34 -8.66 17.87 1.55
N ILE A 35 -7.89 16.78 1.46
CA ILE A 35 -8.40 15.44 1.70
C ILE A 35 -7.80 14.88 2.97
N GLN A 36 -8.66 14.32 3.81
CA GLN A 36 -8.28 13.57 4.99
C GLN A 36 -8.38 12.09 4.66
N MET A 37 -7.26 11.38 4.72
CA MET A 37 -7.21 9.92 4.58
C MET A 37 -6.23 9.33 5.60
N SER A 38 -6.38 8.05 5.92
CA SER A 38 -5.42 7.38 6.82
C SER A 38 -4.04 7.27 6.15
N ARG A 39 -2.94 7.49 6.90
CA ARG A 39 -1.58 7.38 6.32
C ARG A 39 -1.31 5.99 5.76
N ALA A 40 -1.87 4.96 6.38
CA ALA A 40 -1.75 3.59 5.90
C ALA A 40 -2.31 3.42 4.49
N LEU A 41 -3.47 4.01 4.20
CA LEU A 41 -4.08 3.96 2.87
C LEU A 41 -3.25 4.76 1.86
N LEU A 42 -2.73 5.92 2.26
CA LEU A 42 -1.82 6.74 1.46
C LEU A 42 -0.55 5.96 1.08
N MET A 43 0.12 5.36 2.08
CA MET A 43 1.32 4.53 1.85
C MET A 43 1.03 3.33 0.96
N PHE A 44 -0.12 2.67 1.14
CA PHE A 44 -0.55 1.56 0.29
C PHE A 44 -0.70 2.00 -1.18
N PHE A 45 -1.42 3.10 -1.44
CA PHE A 45 -1.56 3.64 -2.79
C PHE A 45 -0.22 4.04 -3.39
N LEU A 46 0.68 4.66 -2.61
CA LEU A 46 2.00 5.06 -3.06
C LEU A 46 2.82 3.85 -3.56
N VAL A 47 2.79 2.74 -2.82
CA VAL A 47 3.47 1.50 -3.19
C VAL A 47 2.85 0.88 -4.44
N VAL A 48 1.51 0.79 -4.51
CA VAL A 48 0.81 0.27 -5.68
C VAL A 48 1.14 1.07 -6.94
N ILE A 49 1.11 2.41 -6.85
CA ILE A 49 1.47 3.29 -7.97
C ILE A 49 2.93 3.08 -8.38
N GLY A 50 3.85 2.99 -7.40
CA GLY A 50 5.27 2.71 -7.66
C GLY A 50 5.50 1.38 -8.38
N ILE A 51 4.78 0.32 -7.99
CA ILE A 51 4.83 -0.99 -8.65
C ILE A 51 4.30 -0.90 -10.08
N ILE A 52 3.15 -0.23 -10.29
CA ILE A 52 2.56 -0.05 -11.63
C ILE A 52 3.54 0.71 -12.54
N ILE A 53 4.11 1.81 -12.06
CA ILE A 53 5.09 2.60 -12.82
C ILE A 53 6.34 1.76 -13.13
N GLY A 54 6.87 1.05 -12.13
CA GLY A 54 8.04 0.19 -12.32
C GLY A 54 7.79 -0.93 -13.34
N TRP A 55 6.62 -1.57 -13.28
CA TRP A 55 6.26 -2.62 -14.23
C TRP A 55 6.02 -2.08 -15.64
N PHE A 56 5.32 -0.95 -15.75
CA PHE A 56 5.11 -0.26 -17.03
C PHE A 56 6.47 0.11 -17.63
N LEU A 57 7.32 0.80 -16.87
CA LEU A 57 8.66 1.22 -17.31
C LEU A 57 9.52 0.02 -17.75
N HIS A 58 9.53 -1.06 -16.98
CA HIS A 58 10.22 -2.30 -17.36
C HIS A 58 9.66 -2.91 -18.67
N SER A 59 8.35 -2.85 -18.88
CA SER A 59 7.71 -3.26 -20.14
C SER A 59 8.12 -2.38 -21.34
N PHE A 60 8.22 -1.06 -21.15
CA PHE A 60 8.71 -0.14 -22.18
C PHE A 60 10.18 -0.37 -22.53
N PHE A 61 11.03 -0.58 -21.54
CA PHE A 61 12.45 -0.86 -21.77
C PHE A 61 12.66 -2.22 -22.43
N LYS A 62 11.91 -3.26 -22.04
CA LYS A 62 11.98 -4.60 -22.66
C LYS A 62 11.62 -4.57 -24.15
N HIS A 63 10.75 -3.65 -24.59
CA HIS A 63 10.39 -3.51 -26.00
C HIS A 63 11.48 -2.86 -26.88
N ARG A 64 12.49 -2.19 -26.30
CA ARG A 64 13.58 -1.57 -27.08
C ARG A 64 14.77 -2.48 -27.34
N THR A 65 14.87 -3.64 -26.67
CA THR A 65 16.01 -4.57 -26.82
C THR A 65 15.72 -5.72 -27.80
N GLY A 66 14.66 -5.63 -28.61
CA GLY A 66 14.25 -6.65 -29.59
C GLY A 66 14.54 -6.31 -31.06
N LYS A 67 15.32 -5.26 -31.36
CA LYS A 67 15.64 -4.83 -32.74
C LYS A 67 17.12 -4.46 -32.92
N THR A 68 18.05 -5.29 -32.48
CA THR A 68 19.44 -5.22 -32.99
C THR A 68 20.19 -6.53 -32.74
N ILE A 69 19.91 -7.57 -33.54
CA ILE A 69 20.91 -8.54 -34.04
C ILE A 69 20.46 -8.94 -35.44
#